data_AF-A0A0F2PJZ6-F1
#
_entry.id   AF-A0A0F2PJZ6-F1
#
_cell.length_a   1.000
_cell.length_b   1.000
_cell.length_c   1.000
_cell.angle_alpha   90.00
_cell.angle_beta   90.00
_cell.angle_gamma   90.00
#
_symmetry.space_group_name_H-M   'P 1'
#
loop_
_entity.id
_entity.type
_entity.pdbx_description
1 polymer ?
#
loop_
_entity_poly.entity_id
_entity_poly.type
_entity_poly.pdbx_seq_one_letter_code
_entity_poly.pdbx_strand_id
1 'polypeptide(L)'
;MKLTISKSKNAASLYVTRSIYVNGKRTSKIVEKLGTFAELEKKLDGRDPIEWAKKYIEELNKKEKEEKREVIVKYSPVKIIDKDKQNSFNGGYLFLQKIYYELGLHKICKEISQKYKFNFDLNSILSRLIYSRV
;
A
#
# COMPACT_ATOMS: atom_id res chain seq x y z
N MET A 1 -11.34 0.84 10.22
CA MET A 1 -11.10 1.98 11.15
C MET A 1 -12.42 2.71 11.42
N LYS A 2 -12.56 3.34 12.59
CA LYS A 2 -13.76 4.08 13.02
C LYS A 2 -13.40 5.46 13.59
N LEU A 3 -14.32 6.41 13.45
CA LEU A 3 -14.20 7.75 14.02
C LEU A 3 -14.58 7.70 15.50
N THR A 4 -13.72 8.21 16.37
CA THR A 4 -14.01 8.39 17.80
C THR A 4 -13.92 9.87 18.12
N ILE A 5 -15.00 10.42 18.68
CA ILE A 5 -15.06 11.81 19.12
C ILE A 5 -14.96 11.81 20.64
N SER A 6 -13.89 12.39 21.18
CA SER A 6 -13.80 12.65 22.63
C SER A 6 -14.27 14.06 22.90
N LYS A 7 -15.30 14.21 23.73
CA LYS A 7 -15.85 15.51 24.13
C LYS A 7 -15.39 15.83 25.55
N SER A 8 -14.70 16.94 25.71
CA SER A 8 -14.36 17.56 26.99
C SER A 8 -15.20 18.83 27.18
N LYS A 9 -15.31 19.34 28.41
CA LYS A 9 -16.08 20.58 28.71
C LYS A 9 -15.73 21.77 27.80
N ASN A 10 -14.50 21.84 27.29
CA ASN A 10 -14.01 22.97 26.48
C ASN A 10 -13.58 22.61 25.05
N ALA A 11 -13.62 21.33 24.65
CA ALA A 11 -13.09 20.91 23.35
C ALA A 11 -13.62 19.54 22.90
N ALA A 12 -13.89 19.39 21.60
CA ALA A 12 -14.14 18.09 20.97
C ALA A 12 -12.91 17.69 20.12
N SER A 13 -12.31 16.54 20.39
CA SER A 13 -11.16 16.00 19.63
C SER A 13 -11.57 14.79 18.80
N LEU A 14 -11.07 14.73 17.56
CA LEU A 14 -11.36 13.70 16.57
C LEU A 14 -10.19 12.71 16.46
N TYR A 15 -10.48 11.42 16.59
CA TYR A 15 -9.50 10.33 16.54
C TYR A 15 -9.90 9.25 15.53
N VAL A 16 -8.92 8.73 14.80
CA VAL A 16 -9.06 7.50 14.02
C VAL A 16 -8.67 6.34 14.92
N THR A 17 -9.60 5.42 15.18
CA THR A 17 -9.34 4.23 16.00
C THR A 17 -9.51 2.95 15.19
N ARG A 18 -8.69 1.95 15.52
CA ARG A 18 -8.74 0.61 14.93
C ARG A 18 -8.93 -0.42 16.03
N SER A 19 -9.86 -1.33 15.82
CA SER A 19 -9.99 -2.52 16.68
C SER A 19 -8.86 -3.50 16.36
N ILE A 20 -8.14 -3.92 17.38
CA ILE A 20 -7.08 -4.93 17.32
C ILE A 20 -7.37 -6.03 18.34
N TYR A 21 -6.90 -7.24 18.08
CA TYR A 21 -6.93 -8.32 19.06
C TYR A 21 -5.58 -8.37 19.76
N VAL A 22 -5.58 -8.24 21.08
CA VAL A 22 -4.38 -8.40 21.93
C VAL A 22 -4.71 -9.49 22.93
N ASN A 23 -3.93 -10.58 22.93
CA ASN A 23 -4.11 -11.74 23.80
C ASN A 23 -5.55 -12.29 23.80
N GLY A 24 -6.13 -12.44 22.61
CA GLY A 24 -7.50 -12.95 22.43
C GLY A 24 -8.64 -11.99 22.82
N LYS A 25 -8.33 -10.83 23.41
CA LYS A 25 -9.32 -9.80 23.75
C LYS A 25 -9.36 -8.70 22.69
N ARG A 26 -10.56 -8.25 22.34
CA ARG A 26 -10.78 -7.14 21.40
C ARG A 26 -10.51 -5.81 22.11
N THR A 27 -9.46 -5.11 21.69
CA THR A 27 -9.06 -3.80 22.22
C THR A 27 -9.12 -2.75 21.11
N SER A 28 -9.35 -1.48 21.44
CA SER A 28 -9.27 -0.38 20.46
C SER A 28 -7.95 0.37 20.62
N LYS A 29 -7.18 0.54 19.54
CA LYS A 29 -5.96 1.35 19.50
C LYS A 29 -6.21 2.62 18.67
N ILE A 30 -5.71 3.75 19.15
CA ILE A 30 -5.73 5.02 18.40
C ILE A 30 -4.63 4.93 17.32
N VAL A 31 -5.02 5.09 16.07
CA VAL A 31 -4.11 5.04 14.90
C VAL A 31 -3.57 6.43 14.62
N GLU A 32 -4.46 7.44 14.66
CA GLU A 32 -4.12 8.82 14.31
C GLU A 32 -5.02 9.80 15.06
N LYS A 33 -4.45 10.92 15.49
CA LYS A 33 -5.20 12.06 16.06
C LYS A 33 -5.38 13.10 14.95
N LEU A 34 -6.63 13.31 14.51
CA LEU A 34 -6.95 14.25 13.42
C LEU A 34 -6.86 15.72 13.87
N GLY A 35 -7.13 15.97 15.15
CA GLY A 35 -7.09 17.31 15.75
C GLY A 35 -8.35 17.66 16.53
N THR A 36 -8.42 18.91 16.97
CA THR A 36 -9.59 19.46 17.69
C THR A 36 -10.60 20.01 16.68
N PHE A 37 -11.89 19.98 17.01
CA PHE A 37 -12.97 20.50 16.17
C PHE A 37 -12.70 21.94 15.72
N ALA A 38 -12.30 22.82 16.62
CA ALA A 38 -11.98 24.22 16.31
C ALA A 38 -10.75 24.40 15.39
N GLU A 39 -9.79 23.46 15.42
CA GLU A 39 -8.63 23.48 14.50
C GLU A 39 -9.02 22.99 13.11
N LEU A 40 -9.88 21.97 13.06
CA LEU A 40 -10.37 21.41 11.80
C LEU A 40 -11.37 22.35 11.13
N GLU A 41 -12.22 23.03 11.89
CA GLU A 41 -13.14 24.07 11.40
C GLU A 41 -12.38 25.23 10.74
N LYS A 42 -11.29 25.70 11.38
CA LYS A 42 -10.40 26.71 10.79
C LYS A 42 -9.66 26.24 9.54
N LYS A 43 -9.28 24.96 9.47
CA LYS A 43 -8.56 24.39 8.31
C LYS A 43 -9.47 24.05 7.14
N LEU A 44 -10.75 23.81 7.39
CA LEU A 44 -11.71 23.30 6.41
C LEU A 44 -12.61 24.39 5.81
N ASP A 45 -12.37 25.66 6.16
CA ASP A 45 -12.92 26.87 5.52
C ASP A 45 -14.43 26.75 5.18
N GLY A 46 -15.22 26.30 6.17
CA GLY A 46 -16.68 26.17 6.06
C GLY A 46 -17.22 24.76 5.78
N ARG A 47 -16.39 23.72 5.68
CA ARG A 47 -16.87 22.32 5.64
C ARG A 47 -16.96 21.71 7.04
N ASP A 48 -17.99 20.89 7.27
CA ASP A 48 -18.18 20.17 8.54
C ASP A 48 -16.97 19.24 8.82
N PRO A 49 -16.22 19.45 9.92
CA PRO A 49 -15.09 18.60 10.33
C PRO A 49 -15.45 17.12 10.45
N ILE A 50 -16.71 16.80 10.76
CA ILE A 50 -17.18 15.42 10.93
C ILE A 50 -17.29 14.72 9.57
N GLU A 51 -17.81 15.42 8.55
CA GLU A 51 -17.95 14.86 7.21
C GLU A 51 -16.57 14.60 6.57
N TRP A 52 -15.65 15.54 6.74
CA TRP A 52 -14.27 15.37 6.29
C TRP A 52 -13.60 14.16 6.98
N ALA A 53 -13.73 14.05 8.30
CA ALA A 53 -13.15 12.94 9.05
C ALA A 53 -13.74 11.58 8.65
N LYS A 54 -15.04 11.52 8.32
CA LYS A 54 -15.67 10.30 7.79
C LYS A 54 -15.09 9.91 6.42
N LYS A 55 -14.97 10.86 5.49
CA LYS A 55 -14.38 10.62 4.16
C LYS A 55 -12.92 10.16 4.27
N TYR A 56 -12.14 10.80 5.14
CA TYR A 56 -10.74 10.40 5.38
C TYR A 56 -10.62 8.96 5.90
N ILE A 57 -11.49 8.56 6.84
CA ILE A 57 -11.52 7.18 7.35
C ILE A 57 -11.95 6.19 6.28
N GLU A 58 -12.89 6.57 5.41
CA GLU A 58 -13.32 5.73 4.30
C GLU A 58 -12.19 5.47 3.29
N GLU A 59 -11.42 6.51 2.94
CA GLU A 59 -10.22 6.35 2.11
C GLU A 59 -9.19 5.44 2.76
N LEU A 60 -8.92 5.61 4.07
CA LEU A 60 -8.00 4.75 4.81
C LEU A 60 -8.47 3.28 4.83
N ASN A 61 -9.78 3.05 5.03
CA ASN A 61 -10.34 1.70 4.98
C ASN A 61 -10.22 1.08 3.58
N LYS A 62 -10.41 1.88 2.53
CA LYS A 62 -10.26 1.41 1.15
C LYS A 62 -8.81 1.01 0.88
N LYS A 63 -7.83 1.83 1.28
CA LYS A 63 -6.40 1.51 1.17
C LYS A 63 -6.03 0.24 1.93
N GLU A 64 -6.48 0.07 3.18
CA GLU A 64 -6.24 -1.17 3.93
C GLU A 64 -6.87 -2.39 3.26
N LYS A 65 -8.04 -2.25 2.64
CA LYS A 65 -8.71 -3.34 1.92
C LYS A 65 -7.97 -3.70 0.64
N GLU A 66 -7.36 -2.72 -0.03
CA GLU A 66 -6.54 -2.93 -1.23
C GLU A 66 -5.21 -3.61 -0.90
N GLU A 67 -4.55 -3.22 0.19
CA GLU A 67 -3.31 -3.83 0.66
C GLU A 67 -3.52 -5.27 1.16
N LYS A 68 -4.69 -5.59 1.73
CA LYS A 68 -5.03 -6.93 2.25
C LYS A 68 -5.88 -7.77 1.29
N ARG A 69 -5.84 -7.50 -0.01
CA ARG A 69 -6.57 -8.34 -0.97
C ARG A 69 -6.04 -9.76 -0.93
N GLU A 70 -6.86 -10.69 -0.47
CA GLU A 70 -6.60 -12.12 -0.60
C GLU A 70 -6.84 -12.55 -2.05
N VAL A 71 -5.79 -13.07 -2.70
CA VAL A 71 -5.89 -13.64 -4.03
C VAL A 71 -6.27 -15.11 -3.89
N ILE A 72 -7.56 -15.42 -4.04
CA ILE A 72 -8.06 -16.79 -4.00
C ILE A 72 -8.09 -17.35 -5.42
N VAL A 73 -7.17 -18.28 -5.72
CA VAL A 73 -7.19 -19.02 -6.98
C VAL A 73 -8.11 -20.24 -6.82
N LYS A 74 -9.16 -20.31 -7.63
CA LYS A 74 -10.11 -21.45 -7.64
C LYS A 74 -9.58 -22.55 -8.56
N TYR A 75 -9.33 -23.73 -8.00
CA TYR A 75 -8.96 -24.93 -8.76
C TYR A 75 -10.12 -25.92 -8.81
N SER A 76 -10.24 -26.67 -9.91
CA SER A 76 -11.24 -27.73 -10.06
C SER A 76 -10.57 -29.10 -9.95
N PRO A 77 -11.04 -30.01 -9.08
CA PRO A 77 -10.41 -31.31 -8.89
C PRO A 77 -10.66 -32.28 -10.05
N VAL A 78 -11.67 -32.04 -10.89
CA VAL A 78 -12.00 -32.89 -12.06
C VAL A 78 -11.27 -32.48 -13.33
N LYS A 79 -10.60 -31.31 -13.33
CA LYS A 79 -9.94 -30.78 -14.52
C LYS A 79 -8.55 -31.38 -14.64
N ILE A 80 -8.39 -32.27 -15.63
CA ILE A 80 -7.09 -32.87 -15.96
C ILE A 80 -6.19 -31.79 -16.56
N ILE A 81 -4.92 -31.78 -16.13
CA ILE A 81 -3.88 -30.89 -16.67
C ILE A 81 -3.39 -31.51 -18.00
N ASP A 82 -3.37 -30.72 -19.07
CA ASP A 82 -2.83 -31.16 -20.35
C ASP A 82 -1.36 -31.58 -20.20
N LYS A 83 -1.00 -32.69 -20.84
CA LYS A 83 0.38 -33.16 -20.90
C LYS A 83 1.26 -32.08 -21.55
N ASP A 84 2.44 -31.86 -20.99
CA ASP A 84 3.46 -30.90 -21.46
C ASP A 84 3.07 -29.40 -21.34
N LYS A 85 2.00 -29.04 -20.61
CA LYS A 85 1.72 -27.64 -20.26
C LYS A 85 2.36 -27.21 -18.94
N GLN A 86 3.19 -26.16 -19.01
CA GLN A 86 3.70 -25.47 -17.83
C GLN A 86 2.65 -24.51 -17.25
N ASN A 87 2.17 -24.82 -16.04
CA ASN A 87 1.17 -24.01 -15.33
C ASN A 87 1.76 -23.18 -14.18
N SER A 88 3.04 -23.37 -13.85
CA SER A 88 3.74 -22.65 -12.79
C SER A 88 4.96 -21.92 -13.35
N PHE A 89 5.14 -20.68 -12.92
CA PHE A 89 6.26 -19.83 -13.32
C PHE A 89 6.93 -19.26 -12.07
N ASN A 90 8.26 -19.17 -12.11
CA ASN A 90 9.03 -18.52 -11.06
C ASN A 90 8.90 -17.00 -11.23
N GLY A 91 8.04 -16.39 -10.42
CA GLY A 91 7.78 -14.95 -10.42
C GLY A 91 8.50 -14.19 -9.30
N GLY A 92 9.42 -14.81 -8.56
CA GLY A 92 10.05 -14.22 -7.38
C GLY A 92 10.79 -12.90 -7.68
N TYR A 93 11.33 -12.77 -8.89
CA TYR A 93 12.02 -11.55 -9.32
C TYR A 93 11.09 -10.34 -9.49
N LEU A 94 9.77 -10.52 -9.57
CA LEU A 94 8.82 -9.40 -9.75
C LEU A 94 8.85 -8.42 -8.58
N PHE A 95 9.11 -8.91 -7.36
CA PHE A 95 9.29 -8.06 -6.19
C PHE A 95 10.57 -7.22 -6.29
N LEU A 96 11.68 -7.85 -6.69
CA LEU A 96 12.95 -7.17 -6.93
C LEU A 96 12.84 -6.18 -8.08
N GLN A 97 12.08 -6.51 -9.12
CA GLN A 97 11.80 -5.63 -10.24
C GLN A 97 11.05 -4.38 -9.78
N LYS A 98 10.02 -4.54 -8.95
CA LYS A 98 9.31 -3.38 -8.39
C LYS A 98 10.26 -2.46 -7.62
N ILE A 99 11.06 -3.00 -6.71
CA ILE A 99 12.06 -2.23 -5.94
C ILE A 99 13.07 -1.55 -6.88
N TYR A 100 13.57 -2.27 -7.88
CA TYR A 100 14.52 -1.76 -8.88
C TYR A 100 13.99 -0.50 -9.59
N TYR A 101 12.72 -0.51 -9.99
CA TYR A 101 12.09 0.63 -10.66
C TYR A 101 11.72 1.76 -9.68
N GLU A 102 11.26 1.44 -8.47
CA GLU A 102 10.98 2.41 -7.41
C GLU A 102 12.23 3.18 -6.98
N LEU A 103 13.39 2.52 -6.92
CA LEU A 103 14.68 3.15 -6.65
C LEU A 103 15.19 4.01 -7.83
N GLY A 104 14.51 3.98 -8.98
CA GLY A 104 14.89 4.78 -10.13
C GLY A 104 16.17 4.30 -10.83
N LEU A 105 16.63 3.07 -10.58
CA LEU A 105 17.86 2.53 -11.17
C LEU A 105 17.83 2.55 -12.71
N HIS A 106 16.67 2.31 -13.30
CA HIS A 106 16.45 2.45 -14.74
C HIS A 106 16.76 3.85 -15.29
N LYS A 107 16.51 4.92 -14.51
CA LYS A 107 16.80 6.30 -14.91
C LYS A 107 18.30 6.55 -14.87
N ILE A 108 18.98 6.07 -13.82
CA ILE A 108 20.44 6.15 -13.70
C ILE A 108 21.11 5.44 -14.88
N CYS A 109 20.67 4.21 -15.19
CA CYS A 109 21.18 3.48 -16.36
C CYS A 109 20.96 4.25 -17.66
N LYS A 110 19.82 4.93 -17.81
CA LYS A 110 19.52 5.76 -18.99
C LYS A 110 20.44 6.97 -19.09
N GLU A 111 20.64 7.71 -18.01
CA GLU A 111 21.54 8.88 -17.97
C GLU A 111 22.98 8.50 -18.31
N ILE A 112 23.49 7.42 -17.71
CA ILE A 112 24.84 6.91 -18.01
C ILE A 112 24.93 6.46 -19.48
N SER A 113 23.94 5.73 -19.97
CA SER A 113 23.94 5.25 -21.37
C SER A 113 23.89 6.40 -22.37
N GLN A 114 23.16 7.48 -22.07
CA GLN A 114 23.13 8.69 -22.91
C GLN A 114 24.46 9.44 -22.89
N LYS A 115 25.12 9.53 -21.72
CA LYS A 115 26.41 10.22 -21.57
C LYS A 115 27.54 9.51 -22.29
N TYR A 116 27.61 8.19 -22.18
CA TYR A 116 28.73 7.39 -22.69
C TYR A 116 28.41 6.65 -24.00
N LYS A 117 27.17 6.75 -24.52
CA LYS A 117 26.72 6.18 -25.80
C LYS A 117 27.07 4.70 -25.98
N PHE A 118 26.73 3.88 -24.99
CA PHE A 118 26.95 2.44 -25.08
C PHE A 118 26.14 1.81 -26.23
N ASN A 119 26.70 0.77 -26.84
CA ASN A 119 26.03 -0.03 -27.87
C ASN A 119 25.16 -1.16 -27.30
N PHE A 120 25.01 -1.22 -25.97
CA PHE A 120 24.29 -2.26 -25.25
C PHE A 120 23.34 -1.64 -24.21
N ASP A 121 22.28 -2.38 -23.84
CA ASP A 121 21.31 -1.94 -22.85
C ASP A 121 21.81 -2.20 -21.42
N LEU A 122 22.38 -1.17 -20.81
CA LEU A 122 22.88 -1.21 -19.43
C LEU A 122 21.79 -1.57 -18.41
N ASN A 123 20.55 -1.11 -18.62
CA ASN A 123 19.42 -1.38 -17.71
C ASN A 123 19.02 -2.86 -17.77
N SER A 124 18.95 -3.43 -18.97
CA SER A 124 18.66 -4.86 -19.16
C SER A 124 19.73 -5.75 -18.54
N ILE A 125 21.01 -5.41 -18.70
CA ILE A 125 22.11 -6.16 -18.09
C ILE A 125 22.04 -6.09 -16.56
N LEU A 126 21.91 -4.89 -15.99
CA LEU A 126 21.88 -4.71 -14.54
C LEU A 126 20.68 -5.41 -13.91
N SER A 127 19.49 -5.25 -14.48
CA SER A 127 18.28 -5.89 -13.97
C SER A 127 18.40 -7.42 -13.98
N ARG A 128 18.92 -8.02 -15.05
CA ARG A 128 19.14 -9.48 -15.14
C ARG A 128 20.16 -9.96 -14.12
N LEU A 129 21.27 -9.24 -13.91
CA LEU A 129 22.29 -9.59 -12.92
C LEU A 129 21.75 -9.55 -11.49
N ILE A 130 20.80 -8.65 -11.20
CA ILE A 130 20.14 -8.56 -9.90
C ILE A 130 19.13 -9.69 -9.73
N TYR A 131 18.28 -9.91 -10.73
CA TYR A 131 17.21 -10.92 -10.65
C TYR A 131 17.74 -12.35 -10.70
N SER A 132 18.86 -12.61 -11.37
CA SER A 132 19.44 -13.96 -11.47
C SER A 132 20.17 -14.42 -10.22
N ARG A 133 20.40 -13.53 -9.25
CA ARG A 133 21.13 -13.84 -8.00
C ARG A 133 20.22 -14.32 -6.88
N VAL A 134 18.92 -14.44 -7.14
CA VAL A 134 17.86 -14.85 -6.19
C VAL A 134 17.01 -15.92 -6.84
#